data_AF-A0A1J3JT21-F1
#
_entry.id   AF-A0A1J3JT21-F1
#
_cell.length_a   1.000
_cell.length_b   1.000
_cell.length_c   1.000
_cell.angle_alpha   90.00
_cell.angle_beta   90.00
_cell.angle_gamma   90.00
#
_symmetry.space_group_name_H-M   'P 1'
#
loop_
_entity.id
_entity.type
_entity.pdbx_description
1 polymer ?
#
loop_
_entity_poly.entity_id
_entity_poly.type
_entity_poly.pdbx_seq_one_letter_code
_entity_poly.pdbx_strand_id
1 'polypeptide(L)'
;PHSSLLTPHSSLLTPHSLHTTKLAMAASGSNEKLLKSIKEIHKNVESLKKKLEKRKEFQWTDKVFSWPSKLGKVFGPYQQERADCWTYALTTSHGYHKEIYELEDVKELNPYILRNGVNMMDQTEEGSLEFLGAVKDFMVAEEYVSDINFYTREGGNLENIVEKKLAKAPVTISIPSLPTWMNYNGHGIYEPTDLEVMRHNIESFGKHLIVITGVGVQLVDGIVKEFWEYQNSYGLNWGVHGFGRFIKGTDLILTALEFKV
;
A
#
# COMPACT_ATOMS: atom_id res chain seq x y z
N PRO A 1 -59.54 -70.42 -72.09
CA PRO A 1 -60.44 -69.88 -71.03
C PRO A 1 -59.89 -70.20 -69.63
N HIS A 2 -59.62 -69.13 -68.87
CA HIS A 2 -59.29 -68.95 -67.44
C HIS A 2 -59.62 -70.14 -66.47
N SER A 3 -59.00 -70.37 -65.30
CA SER A 3 -58.26 -69.50 -64.37
C SER A 3 -57.53 -70.32 -63.28
N SER A 4 -56.40 -69.80 -62.82
CA SER A 4 -55.81 -69.64 -61.46
C SER A 4 -56.37 -70.37 -60.22
N LEU A 5 -55.48 -70.84 -59.33
CA LEU A 5 -55.47 -70.51 -57.89
C LEU A 5 -54.17 -70.94 -57.17
N LEU A 6 -53.54 -69.96 -56.51
CA LEU A 6 -52.31 -70.04 -55.69
C LEU A 6 -52.65 -70.31 -54.21
N THR A 7 -51.77 -71.01 -53.49
CA THR A 7 -51.77 -71.18 -52.03
C THR A 7 -50.89 -70.12 -51.33
N PRO A 8 -51.18 -69.72 -50.08
CA PRO A 8 -50.28 -68.88 -49.29
C PRO A 8 -49.53 -69.64 -48.19
N HIS A 9 -48.27 -69.28 -47.99
CA HIS A 9 -47.45 -69.64 -46.82
C HIS A 9 -47.84 -68.78 -45.61
N SER A 10 -47.96 -69.42 -44.44
CA SER A 10 -48.06 -68.78 -43.13
C SER A 10 -46.67 -68.72 -42.47
N SER A 11 -46.34 -67.61 -41.82
CA SER A 11 -45.17 -67.50 -40.93
C SER A 11 -45.58 -66.81 -39.64
N LEU A 12 -45.39 -67.53 -38.53
CA LEU A 12 -45.56 -67.06 -37.15
C LEU A 12 -44.50 -66.01 -36.78
N LEU A 13 -44.92 -64.92 -36.16
CA LEU A 13 -44.05 -63.97 -35.44
C LEU A 13 -44.26 -64.12 -33.92
N THR A 14 -43.16 -64.32 -33.18
CA THR A 14 -43.11 -64.37 -31.72
C THR A 14 -42.89 -62.98 -31.09
N PRO A 15 -43.32 -62.75 -29.83
CA PRO A 15 -43.39 -61.42 -29.22
C PRO A 15 -42.14 -61.11 -28.37
N HIS A 16 -41.01 -60.76 -29.00
CA HIS A 16 -39.81 -60.32 -28.26
C HIS A 16 -39.32 -58.90 -28.59
N SER A 17 -39.92 -58.17 -29.55
CA SER A 17 -39.40 -56.87 -29.99
C SER A 17 -39.91 -55.64 -29.22
N LEU A 18 -40.99 -55.76 -28.43
CA LEU A 18 -41.66 -54.61 -27.79
C LEU A 18 -41.07 -54.20 -26.43
N HIS A 19 -40.33 -55.07 -25.75
CA HIS A 19 -39.78 -54.77 -24.41
C HIS A 19 -38.44 -54.01 -24.48
N THR A 20 -37.60 -54.32 -25.49
CA THR A 20 -36.31 -53.64 -25.72
C THR A 20 -36.48 -52.19 -26.18
N THR A 21 -37.54 -51.85 -26.91
CA THR A 21 -37.81 -50.48 -27.37
C THR A 21 -38.23 -49.54 -26.22
N LYS A 22 -39.02 -50.02 -25.26
CA LYS A 22 -39.45 -49.21 -24.10
C LYS A 22 -38.31 -48.89 -23.14
N LEU A 23 -37.39 -49.83 -22.90
CA LEU A 23 -36.18 -49.60 -22.10
C LEU A 23 -35.20 -48.64 -22.78
N ALA A 24 -35.01 -48.76 -24.11
CA ALA A 24 -34.17 -47.83 -24.88
C ALA A 24 -34.73 -46.39 -24.92
N MET A 25 -36.06 -46.23 -25.04
CA MET A 25 -36.72 -44.92 -24.98
C MET A 25 -36.71 -44.30 -23.57
N ALA A 26 -36.80 -45.11 -22.51
CA ALA A 26 -36.67 -44.63 -21.14
C ALA A 26 -35.22 -44.20 -20.82
N ALA A 27 -34.23 -44.95 -21.33
CA ALA A 27 -32.81 -44.59 -21.22
C ALA A 27 -32.44 -43.35 -22.04
N SER A 28 -33.02 -43.17 -23.24
CA SER A 28 -32.80 -41.96 -24.04
C SER A 28 -33.41 -40.71 -23.39
N GLY A 29 -34.63 -40.79 -22.86
CA GLY A 29 -35.27 -39.69 -22.14
C GLY A 29 -34.59 -39.35 -20.81
N SER A 30 -33.98 -40.35 -20.15
CA SER A 30 -33.15 -40.14 -18.94
C SER A 30 -31.83 -39.43 -19.27
N ASN A 31 -31.15 -39.84 -20.35
CA ASN A 31 -29.93 -39.18 -20.83
C ASN A 31 -30.18 -37.74 -21.29
N GLU A 32 -31.33 -37.46 -21.90
CA GLU A 32 -31.69 -36.11 -22.35
C GLU A 32 -31.95 -35.17 -21.15
N LYS A 33 -32.61 -35.67 -20.10
CA LYS A 33 -32.76 -34.95 -18.82
C LYS A 33 -31.42 -34.68 -18.13
N LEU A 34 -30.51 -35.66 -18.15
CA LEU A 34 -29.17 -35.52 -17.59
C LEU A 34 -28.37 -34.44 -18.34
N LEU A 35 -28.37 -34.49 -19.68
CA LEU A 35 -27.73 -33.49 -20.55
C LEU A 35 -28.26 -32.08 -20.30
N LYS A 36 -29.57 -31.93 -20.12
CA LYS A 36 -30.19 -30.63 -19.80
C LYS A 36 -29.71 -30.12 -18.44
N SER A 37 -29.65 -31.00 -17.44
CA SER A 37 -29.17 -30.66 -16.09
C SER A 37 -27.70 -30.25 -16.08
N ILE A 38 -26.84 -30.94 -16.84
CA ILE A 38 -25.41 -30.60 -16.98
C ILE A 38 -25.26 -29.22 -17.63
N LYS A 39 -26.03 -28.91 -18.68
CA LYS A 39 -26.02 -27.58 -19.32
C LYS A 39 -26.46 -26.48 -18.36
N GLU A 40 -27.47 -26.73 -17.54
CA GLU A 40 -27.94 -25.81 -16.50
C GLU A 40 -26.85 -25.53 -15.45
N ILE A 41 -26.18 -26.58 -14.96
CA ILE A 41 -25.07 -26.47 -14.01
C ILE A 41 -23.92 -25.66 -14.63
N HIS A 42 -23.54 -25.94 -15.87
CA HIS A 42 -22.46 -25.21 -16.54
C HIS A 42 -22.78 -23.72 -16.67
N LYS A 43 -24.02 -23.38 -17.04
CA LYS A 43 -24.50 -22.00 -17.10
C LYS A 43 -24.46 -21.32 -15.72
N ASN A 44 -24.83 -22.04 -14.67
CA ASN A 44 -24.77 -21.54 -13.29
C ASN A 44 -23.34 -21.30 -12.83
N VAL A 45 -22.41 -22.21 -13.13
CA VAL A 45 -20.98 -22.06 -12.82
C VAL A 45 -20.39 -20.83 -13.55
N GLU A 46 -20.67 -20.65 -14.83
CA GLU A 46 -20.20 -19.48 -15.59
C GLU A 46 -20.82 -18.17 -15.08
N SER A 47 -22.10 -18.19 -14.67
CA SER A 47 -22.72 -17.04 -14.00
C SER A 47 -22.05 -16.71 -12.66
N LEU A 48 -21.72 -17.73 -11.87
CA LEU A 48 -21.03 -17.57 -10.59
C LEU A 48 -19.61 -17.04 -10.78
N LYS A 49 -18.86 -17.55 -11.77
CA LYS A 49 -17.53 -17.02 -12.13
C LYS A 49 -17.60 -15.54 -12.48
N LYS A 50 -18.52 -15.13 -13.36
CA LYS A 50 -18.71 -13.71 -13.71
C LYS A 50 -19.11 -12.85 -12.51
N LYS A 51 -19.94 -13.37 -11.60
CA LYS A 51 -20.28 -12.68 -10.35
C LYS A 51 -19.07 -12.58 -9.41
N LEU A 52 -18.21 -13.59 -9.37
CA LEU A 52 -17.00 -13.59 -8.56
C LEU A 52 -15.94 -12.64 -9.13
N GLU A 53 -15.76 -12.59 -10.45
CA GLU A 53 -14.90 -11.62 -11.13
C GLU A 53 -15.37 -10.18 -10.90
N LYS A 54 -16.68 -9.91 -11.02
CA LYS A 54 -17.27 -8.62 -10.64
C LYS A 54 -17.11 -8.27 -9.16
N ARG A 55 -16.97 -9.26 -8.28
CA ARG A 55 -16.69 -9.05 -6.85
C ARG A 55 -15.20 -8.89 -6.55
N LYS A 56 -14.31 -9.46 -7.36
CA LYS A 56 -12.88 -9.09 -7.36
C LYS A 56 -12.69 -7.64 -7.79
N GLU A 57 -13.54 -7.14 -8.68
CA GLU A 57 -13.68 -5.72 -9.02
C GLU A 57 -14.38 -4.89 -7.92
N PHE A 58 -14.87 -5.48 -6.82
CA PHE A 58 -15.24 -4.70 -5.64
C PHE A 58 -13.93 -4.15 -5.06
N GLN A 59 -13.48 -3.04 -5.64
CA GLN A 59 -12.33 -2.27 -5.21
C GLN A 59 -12.58 -1.94 -3.74
N TRP A 60 -11.92 -2.67 -2.86
CA TRP A 60 -11.70 -2.20 -1.52
C TRP A 60 -10.94 -0.90 -1.69
N THR A 61 -11.65 0.20 -1.49
CA THR A 61 -11.03 1.52 -1.46
C THR A 61 -10.14 1.55 -0.24
N ASP A 62 -8.89 1.97 -0.43
CA ASP A 62 -7.93 2.14 0.64
C ASP A 62 -8.61 2.90 1.79
N LYS A 63 -8.46 2.41 3.01
CA LYS A 63 -8.84 3.20 4.19
C LYS A 63 -7.57 3.87 4.69
N VAL A 64 -7.51 5.18 4.56
CA VAL A 64 -6.34 5.98 4.91
C VAL A 64 -6.76 7.11 5.84
N PHE A 65 -6.07 7.22 6.96
CA PHE A 65 -6.01 8.46 7.72
C PHE A 65 -4.82 9.28 7.19
N SER A 66 -5.05 10.54 6.86
CA SER A 66 -4.02 11.45 6.33
C SER A 66 -4.21 12.85 6.93
N TRP A 67 -3.15 13.39 7.54
CA TRP A 67 -3.13 14.77 8.06
C TRP A 67 -3.39 15.82 6.98
N PRO A 68 -2.74 15.81 5.81
CA PRO A 68 -3.05 16.77 4.76
C PRO A 68 -4.52 16.73 4.33
N SER A 69 -5.13 15.54 4.25
CA SER A 69 -6.57 15.42 3.97
C SER A 69 -7.44 15.99 5.11
N LYS A 70 -7.06 15.76 6.37
CA LYS A 70 -7.77 16.26 7.55
C LYS A 70 -7.70 17.79 7.68
N LEU A 71 -6.55 18.38 7.36
CA LEU A 71 -6.31 19.82 7.43
C LEU A 71 -6.77 20.57 6.17
N GLY A 72 -6.94 19.85 5.05
CA GLY A 72 -7.17 20.48 3.74
C GLY A 72 -5.97 21.31 3.26
N LYS A 73 -4.77 21.01 3.77
CA LYS A 73 -3.54 21.79 3.55
C LYS A 73 -2.34 20.87 3.46
N VAL A 74 -1.43 21.18 2.53
CA VAL A 74 -0.15 20.50 2.34
C VAL A 74 0.96 21.52 2.59
N PHE A 75 1.96 21.15 3.39
CA PHE A 75 3.17 21.96 3.62
C PHE A 75 4.28 21.46 2.71
N GLY A 76 4.97 22.36 1.99
CA GLY A 76 5.64 21.95 0.75
C GLY A 76 4.59 21.80 -0.37
N PRO A 77 4.84 21.04 -1.44
CA PRO A 77 5.92 20.07 -1.66
C PRO A 77 7.22 20.71 -2.09
N TYR A 78 8.31 20.23 -1.49
CA TYR A 78 9.64 20.69 -1.80
C TYR A 78 10.35 19.72 -2.72
N GLN A 79 11.29 20.25 -3.50
CA GLN A 79 12.23 19.47 -4.29
C GLN A 79 13.63 19.78 -3.79
N GLN A 80 14.23 18.82 -3.09
CA GLN A 80 15.62 18.91 -2.68
C GLN A 80 16.53 18.82 -3.90
N GLU A 81 17.63 19.56 -3.85
CA GLU A 81 18.65 19.58 -4.91
C GLU A 81 19.96 18.92 -4.47
N ARG A 82 20.09 18.65 -3.16
CA ARG A 82 21.30 18.12 -2.52
C ARG A 82 20.91 17.02 -1.53
N ALA A 83 21.84 16.56 -0.70
CA ALA A 83 21.57 15.59 0.35
C ALA A 83 20.93 16.23 1.61
N ASP A 84 20.17 17.32 1.43
CA ASP A 84 19.57 18.16 2.47
C ASP A 84 18.11 17.78 2.80
N CYS A 85 17.72 16.52 2.60
CA CYS A 85 16.38 15.99 2.89
C CYS A 85 15.88 16.36 4.31
N TRP A 86 16.80 16.41 5.28
CA TRP A 86 16.52 16.78 6.67
C TRP A 86 15.87 18.16 6.77
N THR A 87 16.34 19.14 6.00
CA THR A 87 15.81 20.53 6.04
C THR A 87 14.34 20.57 5.63
N TYR A 88 14.00 19.84 4.57
CA TYR A 88 12.64 19.78 4.03
C TYR A 88 11.71 18.97 4.91
N ALA A 89 12.14 17.81 5.41
CA ALA A 89 11.33 16.97 6.27
C ALA A 89 11.00 17.65 7.61
N LEU A 90 11.98 18.31 8.23
CA LEU A 90 11.78 19.03 9.49
C LEU A 90 10.92 20.28 9.30
N THR A 91 11.17 21.07 8.25
CA THR A 91 10.33 22.23 7.92
C THR A 91 8.88 21.81 7.66
N THR A 92 8.67 20.76 6.87
CA THR A 92 7.33 20.25 6.55
C THR A 92 6.60 19.82 7.81
N SER A 93 7.25 19.04 8.67
CA SER A 93 6.70 18.61 9.95
C SER A 93 6.40 19.79 10.87
N HIS A 94 7.27 20.81 10.90
CA HIS A 94 7.11 22.01 11.73
C HIS A 94 5.90 22.83 11.26
N GLY A 95 5.73 22.99 9.94
CA GLY A 95 4.56 23.64 9.37
C GLY A 95 3.25 22.95 9.75
N TYR A 96 3.20 21.61 9.68
CA TYR A 96 2.04 20.87 10.17
C TYR A 96 1.80 21.07 11.68
N HIS A 97 2.85 21.09 12.51
CA HIS A 97 2.69 21.34 13.95
C HIS A 97 2.16 22.75 14.23
N LYS A 98 2.68 23.77 13.54
CA LYS A 98 2.21 25.15 13.66
C LYS A 98 0.71 25.27 13.34
N GLU A 99 0.26 24.59 12.29
CA GLU A 99 -1.15 24.54 11.92
C GLU A 99 -2.02 23.80 12.94
N ILE A 100 -1.59 22.61 13.36
CA ILE A 100 -2.37 21.73 14.24
C ILE A 100 -2.52 22.33 15.64
N TYR A 101 -1.49 23.00 16.14
CA TYR A 101 -1.45 23.59 17.47
C TYR A 101 -1.73 25.10 17.48
N GLU A 102 -2.12 25.67 16.33
CA GLU A 102 -2.50 27.09 16.19
C GLU A 102 -1.45 28.06 16.77
N LEU A 103 -0.17 27.81 16.46
CA LEU A 103 0.96 28.57 17.03
C LEU A 103 1.17 29.89 16.28
N GLU A 104 0.45 30.93 16.69
CA GLU A 104 0.42 32.24 16.00
C GLU A 104 1.77 33.01 16.09
N ASP A 105 2.47 32.92 17.22
CA ASP A 105 3.71 33.68 17.49
C ASP A 105 5.01 32.96 17.10
N VAL A 106 4.91 31.75 16.53
CA VAL A 106 6.11 30.97 16.17
C VAL A 106 6.69 31.45 14.83
N LYS A 107 7.99 31.76 14.86
CA LYS A 107 8.79 32.17 13.70
C LYS A 107 8.59 31.21 12.52
N GLU A 108 8.50 31.77 11.32
CA GLU A 108 8.47 31.00 10.07
C GLU A 108 9.78 30.22 9.91
N LEU A 109 9.69 28.90 9.82
CA LEU A 109 10.80 28.03 9.46
C LEU A 109 10.67 27.66 7.98
N ASN A 110 11.77 27.75 7.23
CA ASN A 110 11.83 27.25 5.86
C ASN A 110 13.15 26.47 5.65
N PRO A 111 13.28 25.68 4.57
CA PRO A 111 14.45 24.82 4.40
C PRO A 111 15.76 25.61 4.29
N TYR A 112 15.72 26.82 3.73
CA TYR A 112 16.89 27.69 3.62
C TYR A 112 17.33 28.22 4.99
N ILE A 113 16.40 28.68 5.83
CA ILE A 113 16.71 29.12 7.19
C ILE A 113 17.32 27.96 7.99
N LEU A 114 16.68 26.80 7.95
CA LEU A 114 17.14 25.63 8.69
C LEU A 114 18.54 25.17 8.25
N ARG A 115 18.78 25.12 6.93
CA ARG A 115 20.09 24.72 6.38
C ARG A 115 21.23 25.65 6.79
N ASN A 116 21.00 26.96 6.70
CA ASN A 116 22.04 27.95 6.99
C ASN A 116 22.17 28.25 8.48
N GLY A 117 21.15 27.91 9.28
CA GLY A 117 21.16 28.09 10.72
C GLY A 117 21.92 26.99 11.47
N VAL A 118 21.85 25.75 10.98
CA VAL A 118 22.67 24.65 11.51
C VAL A 118 24.14 24.86 11.13
N ASN A 119 25.04 24.61 12.08
CA ASN A 119 26.48 24.79 11.87
C ASN A 119 26.97 23.98 10.67
N MET A 120 27.74 24.61 9.78
CA MET A 120 28.31 23.97 8.60
C MET A 120 29.27 22.82 8.95
N MET A 121 29.86 22.83 10.15
CA MET A 121 30.72 21.74 10.64
C MET A 121 29.96 20.45 10.96
N ASP A 122 28.63 20.53 11.13
CA ASP A 122 27.76 19.37 11.34
C ASP A 122 27.13 18.88 10.02
N GLN A 123 27.57 19.44 8.88
CA GLN A 123 27.06 19.15 7.55
C GLN A 123 28.17 18.60 6.65
N THR A 124 27.85 17.63 5.79
CA THR A 124 28.75 17.15 4.75
C THR A 124 28.80 18.14 3.57
N GLU A 125 29.79 17.98 2.68
CA GLU A 125 29.91 18.80 1.47
C GLU A 125 28.65 18.69 0.58
N GLU A 126 28.01 17.51 0.56
CA GLU A 126 26.76 17.27 -0.15
C GLU A 126 25.51 17.79 0.59
N GLY A 127 25.66 18.35 1.80
CA GLY A 127 24.58 18.92 2.60
C GLY A 127 23.83 17.91 3.48
N SER A 128 24.35 16.68 3.62
CA SER A 128 23.82 15.74 4.61
C SER A 128 24.14 16.23 6.01
N LEU A 129 23.29 15.89 6.97
CA LEU A 129 23.56 16.19 8.37
C LEU A 129 24.32 15.02 9.02
N GLU A 130 25.46 15.29 9.64
CA GLU A 130 26.25 14.27 10.35
C GLU A 130 25.63 13.91 11.71
N PHE A 131 25.05 14.92 12.37
CA PHE A 131 24.50 14.77 13.72
C PHE A 131 23.15 15.47 13.88
N LEU A 132 22.09 14.69 14.14
CA LEU A 132 20.73 15.22 14.35
C LEU A 132 20.60 16.16 15.56
N GLY A 133 21.50 16.07 16.56
CA GLY A 133 21.48 16.99 17.68
C GLY A 133 21.79 18.44 17.29
N ALA A 134 22.56 18.68 16.24
CA ALA A 134 22.85 20.04 15.75
C ALA A 134 21.58 20.78 15.28
N VAL A 135 20.61 20.04 14.72
CA VAL A 135 19.28 20.58 14.40
C VAL A 135 18.53 20.98 15.66
N LYS A 136 18.54 20.12 16.68
CA LYS A 136 17.88 20.42 17.96
C LYS A 136 18.47 21.67 18.59
N ASP A 137 19.79 21.75 18.65
CA ASP A 137 20.49 22.88 19.24
C ASP A 137 20.09 24.18 18.55
N PHE A 138 20.10 24.20 17.21
CA PHE A 138 19.65 25.35 16.43
C PHE A 138 18.16 25.68 16.65
N MET A 139 17.26 24.70 16.47
CA MET A 139 15.82 24.94 16.50
C MET A 139 15.31 25.35 17.89
N VAL A 140 15.95 24.86 18.96
CA VAL A 140 15.63 25.25 20.34
C VAL A 140 16.22 26.63 20.65
N ALA A 141 17.49 26.89 20.30
CA ALA A 141 18.13 28.18 20.56
C ALA A 141 17.43 29.34 19.85
N GLU A 142 16.90 29.10 18.65
CA GLU A 142 16.16 30.10 17.86
C GLU A 142 14.65 30.11 18.15
N GLU A 143 14.19 29.33 19.14
CA GLU A 143 12.80 29.29 19.61
C GLU A 143 11.79 28.84 18.53
N TYR A 144 12.21 28.00 17.58
CA TYR A 144 11.29 27.35 16.63
C TYR A 144 10.47 26.24 17.29
N VAL A 145 11.05 25.60 18.31
CA VAL A 145 10.46 24.53 19.13
C VAL A 145 10.98 24.67 20.56
N SER A 146 10.26 24.16 21.55
CA SER A 146 10.74 24.11 22.94
C SER A 146 11.72 22.96 23.17
N ASP A 147 11.55 21.84 22.45
CA ASP A 147 12.47 20.72 22.47
C ASP A 147 12.27 19.79 21.24
N ILE A 148 13.24 18.93 20.97
CA ILE A 148 13.13 17.80 20.03
C ILE A 148 13.50 16.51 20.75
N ASN A 149 12.57 15.55 20.72
CA ASN A 149 12.83 14.19 21.19
C ASN A 149 13.21 13.29 20.02
N PHE A 150 14.32 12.57 20.18
CA PHE A 150 14.76 11.53 19.24
C PHE A 150 14.45 10.15 19.82
N TYR A 151 13.74 9.34 19.05
CA TYR A 151 13.49 7.94 19.36
C TYR A 151 14.28 7.08 18.39
N THR A 152 15.12 6.19 18.91
CA THR A 152 15.93 5.25 18.12
C THR A 152 15.48 3.80 18.38
N ARG A 153 15.91 2.88 17.52
CA ARG A 153 15.53 1.46 17.59
C ARG A 153 15.95 0.77 18.89
N GLU A 154 16.99 1.27 19.55
CA GLU A 154 17.43 0.78 20.86
C GLU A 154 16.37 0.98 21.97
N GLY A 155 15.39 1.87 21.75
CA GLY A 155 14.28 2.15 22.67
C GLY A 155 13.05 1.24 22.52
N GLY A 156 13.06 0.25 21.61
CA GLY A 156 11.96 -0.68 21.37
C GLY A 156 11.30 -0.56 19.99
N ASN A 157 10.05 -1.01 19.86
CA ASN A 157 9.32 -0.96 18.59
C ASN A 157 8.98 0.50 18.20
N LEU A 158 9.77 1.05 17.25
CA LEU A 158 9.61 2.43 16.78
C LEU A 158 8.30 2.68 16.05
N GLU A 159 7.75 1.69 15.34
CA GLU A 159 6.46 1.84 14.66
C GLU A 159 5.32 2.16 15.65
N ASN A 160 5.30 1.52 16.81
CA ASN A 160 4.33 1.83 17.87
C ASN A 160 4.50 3.25 18.42
N ILE A 161 5.74 3.74 18.50
CA ILE A 161 6.02 5.12 18.92
C ILE A 161 5.51 6.08 17.85
N VAL A 162 5.88 5.85 16.58
CA VAL A 162 5.43 6.65 15.44
C VAL A 162 3.91 6.69 15.37
N GLU A 163 3.22 5.57 15.54
CA GLU A 163 1.74 5.53 15.53
C GLU A 163 1.13 6.43 16.62
N LYS A 164 1.64 6.33 17.84
CA LYS A 164 1.19 7.16 18.97
C LYS A 164 1.47 8.65 18.75
N LYS A 165 2.58 8.99 18.10
CA LYS A 165 2.91 10.39 17.77
C LYS A 165 2.07 10.90 16.60
N LEU A 166 1.85 10.06 15.58
CA LEU A 166 1.05 10.35 14.41
C LEU A 166 -0.41 10.68 14.77
N ALA A 167 -0.93 10.10 15.84
CA ALA A 167 -2.25 10.45 16.37
C ALA A 167 -2.38 11.94 16.79
N LYS A 168 -1.26 12.63 17.04
CA LYS A 168 -1.22 14.03 17.45
C LYS A 168 -0.81 14.97 16.31
N ALA A 169 0.22 14.61 15.55
CA ALA A 169 0.72 15.38 14.42
C ALA A 169 1.61 14.50 13.52
N PRO A 170 1.88 14.91 12.26
CA PRO A 170 2.86 14.24 11.40
C PRO A 170 4.22 14.05 12.05
N VAL A 171 4.92 12.97 11.71
CA VAL A 171 6.15 12.54 12.40
C VAL A 171 7.30 12.49 11.40
N THR A 172 8.35 13.26 11.63
CA THR A 172 9.58 13.12 10.83
C THR A 172 10.28 11.83 11.23
N ILE A 173 10.65 11.03 10.25
CA ILE A 173 11.41 9.80 10.46
C ILE A 173 12.64 9.75 9.55
N SER A 174 13.63 8.96 9.93
CA SER A 174 14.68 8.51 9.02
C SER A 174 14.48 7.05 8.64
N ILE A 175 14.76 6.76 7.38
CA ILE A 175 14.71 5.41 6.79
C ILE A 175 16.04 5.11 6.09
N PRO A 176 16.40 3.83 5.90
CA PRO A 176 17.58 3.46 5.13
C PRO A 176 17.31 3.61 3.63
N SER A 177 18.29 4.16 2.91
CA SER A 177 18.32 4.23 1.44
C SER A 177 18.72 2.87 0.86
N LEU A 178 17.82 1.88 1.00
CA LEU A 178 18.01 0.52 0.50
C LEU A 178 18.12 0.49 -1.03
N PRO A 179 18.78 -0.51 -1.63
CA PRO A 179 18.86 -0.65 -3.09
C PRO A 179 17.51 -0.61 -3.80
N THR A 180 16.48 -1.29 -3.28
CA THR A 180 15.12 -1.24 -3.86
C THR A 180 14.44 0.11 -3.62
N TRP A 181 14.73 0.78 -2.51
CA TRP A 181 14.23 2.14 -2.24
C TRP A 181 14.72 3.13 -3.29
N MET A 182 16.00 3.03 -3.69
CA MET A 182 16.57 3.91 -4.70
C MET A 182 15.92 3.76 -6.08
N ASN A 183 15.27 2.63 -6.35
CA ASN A 183 14.51 2.37 -7.58
C ASN A 183 13.01 2.66 -7.43
N TYR A 184 12.54 2.92 -6.21
CA TYR A 184 11.14 3.19 -5.94
C TYR A 184 10.77 4.63 -6.36
N ASN A 185 9.71 4.75 -7.16
CA ASN A 185 9.28 6.01 -7.76
C ASN A 185 8.12 6.69 -7.01
N GLY A 186 7.79 6.21 -5.81
CA GLY A 186 6.68 6.74 -4.99
C GLY A 186 5.29 6.19 -5.33
N HIS A 187 5.13 5.34 -6.34
CA HIS A 187 3.83 4.74 -6.70
C HIS A 187 3.65 3.35 -6.11
N GLY A 188 2.45 3.07 -5.57
CA GLY A 188 2.16 1.82 -4.87
C GLY A 188 2.72 1.80 -3.45
N ILE A 189 2.72 0.64 -2.80
CA ILE A 189 3.31 0.46 -1.46
C ILE A 189 4.73 -0.08 -1.66
N TYR A 190 5.73 0.68 -1.20
CA TYR A 190 7.10 0.20 -1.15
C TYR A 190 7.23 -0.94 -0.13
N GLU A 191 7.80 -2.05 -0.58
CA GLU A 191 8.08 -3.24 0.21
C GLU A 191 9.55 -3.64 -0.01
N PRO A 192 10.40 -3.57 1.02
CA PRO A 192 11.77 -4.05 0.92
C PRO A 192 11.78 -5.58 0.76
N THR A 193 12.82 -6.12 0.14
CA THR A 193 13.00 -7.58 0.09
C THR A 193 13.39 -8.13 1.45
N ASP A 194 13.07 -9.40 1.73
CA ASP A 194 13.50 -10.08 2.97
C ASP A 194 15.02 -9.98 3.17
N LEU A 195 15.80 -10.05 2.09
CA LEU A 195 17.25 -9.91 2.13
C LEU A 195 17.66 -8.50 2.57
N GLU A 196 16.99 -7.46 2.11
CA GLU A 196 17.27 -6.08 2.53
C GLU A 196 16.88 -5.85 3.98
N VAL A 197 15.73 -6.37 4.43
CA VAL A 197 15.33 -6.32 5.84
C VAL A 197 16.38 -7.00 6.72
N MET A 198 16.90 -8.15 6.31
CA MET A 198 17.99 -8.83 7.02
C MET A 198 19.29 -8.03 7.02
N ARG A 199 19.77 -7.57 5.85
CA ARG A 199 21.03 -6.83 5.70
C ARG A 199 21.00 -5.50 6.44
N HIS A 200 19.86 -4.83 6.45
CA HIS A 200 19.67 -3.58 7.16
C HIS A 200 20.00 -3.67 8.66
N ASN A 201 19.85 -4.85 9.27
CA ASN A 201 20.19 -5.06 10.68
C ASN A 201 21.69 -5.22 10.95
N ILE A 202 22.52 -5.39 9.92
CA ILE A 202 23.96 -5.68 10.04
C ILE A 202 24.86 -4.75 9.22
N GLU A 203 24.31 -4.08 8.20
CA GLU A 203 25.02 -3.16 7.31
C GLU A 203 24.56 -1.72 7.52
N SER A 204 25.48 -0.79 7.28
CA SER A 204 25.16 0.64 7.28
C SER A 204 24.70 1.08 5.89
N PHE A 205 23.53 1.71 5.84
CA PHE A 205 22.99 2.34 4.65
C PHE A 205 22.93 3.86 4.85
N GLY A 206 22.98 4.61 3.75
CA GLY A 206 22.63 6.03 3.77
C GLY A 206 21.23 6.22 4.36
N LYS A 207 20.98 7.37 4.98
CA LYS A 207 19.69 7.68 5.61
C LYS A 207 18.97 8.74 4.81
N HIS A 208 17.66 8.62 4.72
CA HIS A 208 16.78 9.61 4.10
C HIS A 208 15.70 10.03 5.10
N LEU A 209 15.47 11.34 5.24
CA LEU A 209 14.44 11.86 6.13
C LEU A 209 13.16 12.19 5.36
N ILE A 210 12.03 11.70 5.88
CA ILE A 210 10.68 11.88 5.33
C ILE A 210 9.70 12.21 6.46
N VAL A 211 8.48 12.61 6.12
CA VAL A 211 7.43 12.92 7.10
C VAL A 211 6.29 11.93 6.97
N ILE A 212 6.05 11.10 8.00
CA ILE A 212 4.83 10.29 8.08
C ILE A 212 3.65 11.22 8.29
N THR A 213 2.75 11.23 7.31
CA THR A 213 1.54 12.07 7.30
C THR A 213 0.27 11.25 7.51
N GLY A 214 0.35 9.93 7.40
CA GLY A 214 -0.82 9.07 7.48
C GLY A 214 -0.51 7.60 7.69
N VAL A 215 -1.57 6.84 7.91
CA VAL A 215 -1.56 5.38 8.04
C VAL A 215 -2.78 4.83 7.32
N GLY A 216 -2.63 3.68 6.68
CA GLY A 216 -3.73 3.08 5.94
C GLY A 216 -3.64 1.56 5.78
N VAL A 217 -4.71 1.02 5.21
CA VAL A 217 -4.83 -0.39 4.82
C VAL A 217 -5.27 -0.49 3.37
N GLN A 218 -4.65 -1.41 2.63
CA GLN A 218 -5.01 -1.76 1.26
C GLN A 218 -5.13 -3.28 1.13
N LEU A 219 -6.13 -3.74 0.37
CA LEU A 219 -6.26 -5.16 0.03
C LEU A 219 -5.57 -5.41 -1.32
N VAL A 220 -4.42 -6.11 -1.31
CA VAL A 220 -3.65 -6.47 -2.51
C VAL A 220 -3.70 -7.99 -2.66
N ASP A 221 -4.25 -8.47 -3.78
CA ASP A 221 -4.39 -9.92 -4.06
C ASP A 221 -5.05 -10.74 -2.94
N GLY A 222 -6.00 -10.12 -2.22
CA GLY A 222 -6.70 -10.75 -1.10
C GLY A 222 -5.93 -10.70 0.23
N ILE A 223 -4.77 -10.06 0.27
CA ILE A 223 -3.94 -9.86 1.46
C ILE A 223 -4.08 -8.40 1.94
N VAL A 224 -4.38 -8.22 3.21
CA VAL A 224 -4.42 -6.89 3.83
C VAL A 224 -2.99 -6.43 4.08
N LYS A 225 -2.63 -5.29 3.47
CA LYS A 225 -1.35 -4.61 3.66
C LYS A 225 -1.59 -3.31 4.43
N GLU A 226 -1.01 -3.24 5.62
CA GLU A 226 -0.94 -2.00 6.39
C GLU A 226 0.25 -1.17 5.93
N PHE A 227 0.07 0.13 5.74
CA PHE A 227 1.12 1.01 5.23
C PHE A 227 1.17 2.35 5.96
N TRP A 228 2.35 2.95 5.95
CA TRP A 228 2.57 4.35 6.25
C TRP A 228 2.40 5.18 4.98
N GLU A 229 1.67 6.29 5.07
CA GLU A 229 1.70 7.35 4.07
C GLU A 229 2.71 8.40 4.53
N TYR A 230 3.57 8.83 3.61
CA TYR A 230 4.57 9.85 3.91
C TYR A 230 4.68 10.88 2.80
N GLN A 231 5.13 12.05 3.19
CA GLN A 231 5.52 13.11 2.29
C GLN A 231 7.04 13.12 2.10
N ASN A 232 7.48 13.18 0.84
CA ASN A 232 8.88 13.21 0.45
C ASN A 232 9.28 14.61 -0.04
N SER A 233 10.59 14.82 -0.21
CA SER A 233 11.20 16.07 -0.69
C SER A 233 11.71 15.95 -2.13
N TYR A 234 11.09 15.11 -2.97
CA TYR A 234 11.47 14.91 -4.37
C TYR A 234 10.54 15.64 -5.37
N GLY A 235 9.77 16.62 -4.88
CA GLY A 235 8.89 17.45 -5.69
C GLY A 235 7.54 16.82 -6.02
N LEU A 236 6.67 17.60 -6.65
CA LEU A 236 5.28 17.23 -6.99
C LEU A 236 5.16 16.02 -7.93
N ASN A 237 6.15 15.83 -8.79
CA ASN A 237 6.11 14.80 -9.82
C ASN A 237 6.62 13.44 -9.31
N TRP A 238 7.13 13.39 -8.09
CA TRP A 238 7.56 12.15 -7.46
C TRP A 238 6.39 11.51 -6.70
N GLY A 239 6.20 10.21 -6.87
CA GLY A 239 5.07 9.48 -6.29
C GLY A 239 3.71 10.06 -6.65
N VAL A 240 2.80 10.06 -5.69
CA VAL A 240 1.46 10.66 -5.84
C VAL A 240 1.51 12.07 -5.25
N HIS A 241 1.76 13.07 -6.10
CA HIS A 241 1.83 14.49 -5.70
C HIS A 241 2.85 14.79 -4.58
N GLY A 242 4.01 14.13 -4.60
CA GLY A 242 5.05 14.27 -3.58
C GLY A 242 4.89 13.30 -2.39
N PHE A 243 3.86 12.46 -2.40
CA PHE A 243 3.62 11.45 -1.38
C PHE A 243 4.00 10.05 -1.86
N GLY A 244 4.45 9.23 -0.94
CA GLY A 244 4.70 7.81 -1.15
C GLY A 244 4.06 6.97 -0.04
N ARG A 245 4.15 5.65 -0.18
CA ARG A 245 3.70 4.70 0.83
C ARG A 245 4.74 3.61 1.03
N PHE A 246 4.94 3.17 2.27
CA PHE A 246 5.73 1.97 2.54
C PHE A 246 5.05 1.08 3.58
N ILE A 247 5.33 -0.22 3.50
CA ILE A 247 4.68 -1.24 4.32
C ILE A 247 5.04 -1.11 5.81
N LYS A 248 4.06 -1.35 6.70
CA LYS A 248 4.29 -1.50 8.14
C LYS A 248 4.93 -2.86 8.46
N GLY A 249 5.56 -2.97 9.63
CA GLY A 249 6.11 -4.22 10.16
C GLY A 249 7.43 -4.67 9.52
N THR A 250 8.18 -3.76 8.90
CA THR A 250 9.46 -4.08 8.23
C THR A 250 10.69 -3.44 8.89
N ASP A 251 10.50 -2.80 10.05
CA ASP A 251 11.58 -2.16 10.83
C ASP A 251 12.40 -1.12 10.02
N LEU A 252 11.80 -0.51 8.99
CA LEU A 252 12.46 0.49 8.16
C LEU A 252 12.69 1.84 8.88
N ILE A 253 11.99 2.07 9.99
CA ILE A 253 12.11 3.33 10.74
C ILE A 253 13.34 3.25 11.65
N LEU A 254 14.35 4.08 11.38
CA LEU A 254 15.61 4.10 12.15
C LEU A 254 15.57 5.09 13.29
N THR A 255 14.92 6.22 13.06
CA THR A 255 14.76 7.29 14.04
C THR A 255 13.42 7.96 13.79
N ALA A 256 12.72 8.31 14.86
CA ALA A 256 11.53 9.16 14.82
C ALA A 256 11.75 10.41 15.66
N LEU A 257 11.25 11.55 15.17
CA LEU A 257 11.39 12.85 15.81
C LEU A 257 10.03 13.35 16.27
N GLU A 258 9.98 13.86 17.49
CA GLU A 258 8.81 14.56 18.03
C GLU A 258 9.23 15.97 18.40
N PHE A 259 8.56 16.97 17.82
CA PHE A 259 8.66 18.33 18.29
C PHE A 259 7.87 18.51 19.58
N LYS A 260 8.47 19.24 20.52
CA LYS A 260 7.76 19.88 21.61
C LYS A 260 7.55 21.33 21.20
N VAL A 261 6.29 21.70 21.09
CA VAL A 261 5.83 23.05 20.75
C VAL A 261 5.00 23.60 21.88
#